data_AF-A0A1J4TPU9-F1
#
_entry.id   AF-A0A1J4TPU9-F1
#
_cell.length_a   1.000
_cell.length_b   1.000
_cell.length_c   1.000
_cell.angle_alpha   90.00
_cell.angle_beta   90.00
_cell.angle_gamma   90.00
#
_symmetry.space_group_name_H-M   'P 1'
#
loop_
_entity.id
_entity.type
_entity.pdbx_description
1 polymer ?
#
loop_
_entity_poly.entity_id
_entity_poly.type
_entity_poly.pdbx_seq_one_letter_code
_entity_poly.pdbx_strand_id
1 'polypeptide(L)' 'MKFITGKDRYQVEFYTHCLDESISQDNEVRLIDLFVDSLQLSDYGFEMDFIENLPRRQAGGRPAYHPADLLKLYI' A
#
# COMPACT_ATOMS: atom_id res chain seq x y z
N MET A 1 -35.74 -20.70 8.99
CA MET A 1 -34.50 -21.07 9.71
C MET A 1 -33.98 -19.83 10.44
N LYS A 2 -33.44 -19.97 11.66
CA LYS A 2 -33.35 -18.88 12.67
C LYS A 2 -31.91 -18.50 13.09
N PHE A 3 -30.89 -18.86 12.30
CA PHE A 3 -29.48 -18.61 12.64
C PHE A 3 -28.72 -18.08 11.44
N ILE A 4 -27.71 -17.25 11.70
CA ILE A 4 -26.75 -16.77 10.71
C ILE A 4 -25.77 -17.92 10.44
N THR A 5 -25.62 -18.30 9.18
CA THR A 5 -24.67 -19.32 8.72
C THR A 5 -23.33 -18.65 8.41
N GLY A 6 -22.22 -19.24 8.88
CA GLY A 6 -20.87 -18.74 8.58
C GLY A 6 -20.44 -18.97 7.12
N LYS A 7 -19.38 -18.29 6.68
CA LYS A 7 -18.76 -18.48 5.35
C LYS A 7 -17.86 -19.72 5.32
N ASP A 8 -17.85 -20.43 4.19
CA ASP A 8 -16.96 -21.58 3.96
C ASP A 8 -15.50 -21.10 3.77
N ARG A 9 -14.55 -21.78 4.42
CA ARG A 9 -13.12 -21.46 4.36
C ARG A 9 -12.48 -21.77 3.00
N TYR A 10 -13.13 -22.57 2.16
CA TYR A 10 -12.66 -22.89 0.81
C TYR A 10 -13.36 -22.10 -0.29
N GLN A 11 -14.27 -21.20 0.08
CA GLN A 11 -14.96 -20.36 -0.89
C GLN A 11 -13.98 -19.33 -1.47
N VAL A 12 -13.74 -19.41 -2.77
CA VAL A 12 -12.97 -18.41 -3.52
C VAL A 12 -13.82 -17.14 -3.61
N GLU A 13 -13.35 -16.05 -3.00
CA GLU A 13 -13.97 -14.73 -3.16
C GLU A 13 -13.47 -14.09 -4.46
N PHE A 14 -14.39 -13.89 -5.40
CA PHE A 14 -14.15 -13.05 -6.57
C PHE A 14 -14.31 -11.59 -6.15
N TYR A 15 -13.19 -10.91 -5.95
CA TYR A 15 -13.18 -9.46 -5.78
C TYR A 15 -13.61 -8.83 -7.11
N THR A 16 -14.87 -8.38 -7.16
CA THR A 16 -15.44 -7.61 -8.28
C THR A 16 -14.97 -6.15 -8.27
N HIS A 17 -14.19 -5.79 -7.24
CA HIS A 17 -13.81 -4.47 -6.78
C HIS A 17 -12.33 -4.50 -6.38
N CYS A 18 -11.66 -3.33 -6.30
CA CYS A 18 -10.27 -3.33 -5.87
C CYS A 18 -10.14 -3.83 -4.42
N LEU A 19 -8.99 -4.41 -4.05
CA LEU A 19 -8.77 -4.93 -2.69
C LEU A 19 -9.00 -3.83 -1.63
N ASP A 20 -8.67 -2.59 -1.96
CA ASP A 20 -8.86 -1.43 -1.07
C ASP A 20 -10.35 -1.19 -0.71
N GLU A 21 -11.28 -1.49 -1.61
CA GLU A 21 -12.73 -1.39 -1.34
C GLU A 21 -13.22 -2.42 -0.32
N SER A 22 -12.44 -3.46 -0.02
CA SER A 22 -12.74 -4.41 1.06
C SER A 22 -12.44 -3.83 2.45
N ILE A 23 -11.65 -2.74 2.53
CA ILE A 23 -11.26 -2.08 3.77
C ILE A 23 -12.23 -0.94 4.03
N SER A 24 -12.97 -1.03 5.14
CA SER A 24 -13.89 0.02 5.61
C SER A 24 -13.19 1.39 5.67
N GLN A 25 -13.94 2.46 5.37
CA GLN A 25 -13.45 3.84 5.51
C GLN A 25 -13.04 4.17 6.95
N ASP A 26 -13.72 3.59 7.94
CA ASP A 26 -13.43 3.78 9.37
C ASP A 26 -12.38 2.80 9.91
N ASN A 27 -11.73 2.01 9.05
CA ASN A 27 -10.70 1.07 9.50
C ASN A 27 -9.45 1.81 9.97
N GLU A 28 -8.93 1.45 11.14
CA GLU A 28 -7.75 2.07 11.75
C GLU A 28 -6.51 2.00 10.86
N VAL A 29 -6.40 1.02 9.95
CA VAL A 29 -5.29 0.94 8.99
C VAL A 29 -5.18 2.19 8.11
N ARG A 30 -6.30 2.88 7.87
CA ARG A 30 -6.34 4.15 7.11
C ARG A 30 -5.56 5.27 7.81
N LEU A 31 -5.32 5.16 9.11
CA LEU A 31 -4.47 6.10 9.84
C LEU A 31 -3.02 6.02 9.38
N ILE A 32 -2.54 4.85 8.94
CA ILE A 32 -1.18 4.69 8.41
C ILE A 32 -1.04 5.50 7.12
N ASP A 33 -2.02 5.42 6.22
CA ASP A 33 -2.05 6.22 4.99
C ASP A 33 -2.06 7.72 5.33
N LEU A 34 -3.00 8.17 6.18
CA LEU A 34 -3.10 9.57 6.59
C LEU A 34 -1.81 10.08 7.24
N PHE A 35 -1.18 9.27 8.08
CA PHE A 35 0.07 9.62 8.74
C PHE A 35 1.20 9.76 7.72
N VAL A 36 1.47 8.73 6.92
CA VAL A 36 2.58 8.72 5.97
C VAL A 36 2.41 9.78 4.89
N ASP A 37 1.18 9.97 4.38
CA ASP A 37 0.88 10.94 3.33
C ASP A 37 0.99 12.40 3.85
N SER A 38 0.93 12.62 5.17
CA SER A 38 1.12 13.93 5.79
C SER A 38 2.60 14.33 5.96
N LEU A 39 3.53 13.38 5.80
CA LEU A 39 4.96 13.64 6.02
C LEU A 39 5.66 14.13 4.74
N GLN A 40 6.45 15.19 4.88
CA GLN A 40 7.44 15.55 3.87
C GLN A 40 8.67 14.64 4.05
N LEU A 41 8.65 13.47 3.41
CA LEU A 41 9.67 12.42 3.59
C LEU A 41 11.11 12.92 3.34
N SER A 42 11.29 13.88 2.44
CA SER A 42 12.57 14.55 2.20
C SER A 42 13.19 15.15 3.46
N ASP A 43 12.35 15.71 4.35
CA ASP A 43 12.78 16.41 5.56
C ASP A 43 13.25 15.44 6.64
N TYR A 44 12.84 14.18 6.54
CA TYR A 44 13.21 13.09 7.44
C TYR A 44 14.35 12.22 6.90
N GLY A 45 15.00 12.66 5.82
CA GLY A 45 16.17 11.98 5.26
C GLY A 45 15.86 10.80 4.35
N PHE A 46 14.61 10.65 3.90
CA PHE A 46 14.30 9.69 2.84
C PHE A 46 14.84 10.21 1.51
N GLU A 47 15.68 9.40 0.86
CA GLU A 47 16.14 9.69 -0.50
C GLU A 47 14.97 9.52 -1.48
N MET A 48 14.68 10.57 -2.26
CA MET A 48 13.65 10.53 -3.31
C MET A 48 14.26 10.38 -4.70
N ASP A 49 15.54 10.75 -4.85
CA ASP A 49 16.30 10.72 -6.09
C ASP A 49 17.16 9.46 -6.19
N PHE A 50 16.53 8.33 -6.55
CA PHE A 50 17.26 7.09 -6.78
C PHE A 50 17.95 7.09 -8.15
N ILE A 51 19.19 6.58 -8.19
CA ILE A 51 20.01 6.47 -9.41
C ILE A 51 19.27 5.69 -10.52
N GLU A 52 18.40 4.75 -10.14
CA GLU A 52 17.59 3.91 -11.02
C GLU A 52 16.40 4.66 -11.66
N ASN A 53 16.02 5.82 -11.12
CA ASN A 53 14.94 6.67 -11.63
C ASN A 53 15.45 7.70 -12.66
N LEU A 54 16.76 7.79 -12.93
CA LEU A 54 17.31 8.76 -13.86
C LEU A 54 17.17 8.32 -15.34
N PRO A 55 16.62 9.18 -16.22
CA PRO A 55 16.41 8.86 -17.64
C PRO A 55 17.71 8.67 -18.45
N ARG A 56 18.89 8.99 -17.88
CA ARG A 56 20.18 8.99 -18.57
C ARG A 56 20.94 7.66 -18.55
N ARG A 57 20.52 6.65 -17.78
CA ARG A 57 21.20 5.35 -17.76
C ARG A 57 20.29 4.22 -18.22
N GLN A 58 20.62 3.67 -19.38
CA GLN A 58 20.08 2.45 -19.99
C GLN A 58 20.46 1.16 -19.22
N ALA A 59 20.74 1.23 -17.92
CA ALA A 59 20.89 0.04 -17.10
C ALA A 59 19.47 -0.37 -16.67
N GLY A 60 18.81 -1.17 -17.51
CA GLY A 60 17.41 -1.60 -17.36
C GLY A 60 17.18 -2.48 -16.12
N GLY A 61 17.21 -1.87 -14.94
CA GLY A 61 16.81 -2.46 -13.67
C GLY A 61 15.35 -2.15 -13.35
N ARG A 62 14.79 -2.87 -12.36
CA ARG A 62 13.49 -2.53 -11.79
C ARG A 62 13.62 -1.19 -11.04
N PRO A 63 12.71 -0.22 -11.25
CA PRO A 63 12.71 1.01 -10.45
C PRO A 63 12.61 0.71 -8.96
N ALA A 64 13.24 1.55 -8.14
CA ALA A 64 13.08 1.51 -6.69
C ALA A 64 11.62 1.74 -6.30
N TYR A 65 11.19 1.15 -5.19
CA TYR A 65 9.88 1.45 -4.61
C TYR A 65 9.86 2.87 -4.04
N HIS A 66 8.68 3.49 -4.01
CA HIS A 66 8.54 4.80 -3.40
C HIS A 66 8.77 4.69 -1.88
N PRO A 67 9.56 5.59 -1.25
CA PRO A 67 9.83 5.52 0.18
C PRO A 67 8.58 5.55 1.06
N ALA A 68 7.52 6.25 0.63
CA ALA A 68 6.23 6.25 1.32
C ALA A 68 5.62 4.84 1.39
N ASP A 69 5.65 4.09 0.28
CA ASP A 69 5.07 2.74 0.23
C ASP A 69 5.85 1.79 1.15
N LEU A 70 7.18 1.91 1.14
CA LEU A 70 8.04 1.14 2.05
C LEU A 70 7.78 1.49 3.51
N LEU A 71 7.55 2.76 3.83
CA LEU A 71 7.22 3.20 5.19
C LEU A 71 5.85 2.68 5.64
N LYS A 72 4.84 2.71 4.77
CA LYS A 72 3.50 2.14 5.04
C LYS A 72 3.56 0.65 5.33
N LEU A 73 4.46 -0.09 4.66
CA LEU A 73 4.67 -1.53 4.89
C LEU A 73 5.48 -1.84 6.15
N TYR A 74 6.28 -0.89 6.62
CA TYR A 74 7.14 -1.06 7.79
C TYR A 74 6.37 -0.87 9.11
N ILE A 75 5.42 0.07 9.12
CA ILE A 75 4.53 0.37 10.26
C ILE A 75 3.49 -0.74 10.43
#